data_AF-A0A6V7WNW7-F1
#
_entry.id   AF-A0A6V7WNW7-F1
#
_cell.length_a   1.000
_cell.length_b   1.000
_cell.length_c   1.000
_cell.angle_alpha   90.00
_cell.angle_beta   90.00
_cell.angle_gamma   90.00
#
_symmetry.space_group_name_H-M   'P 1'
#
loop_
_entity.id
_entity.type
_entity.pdbx_description
1 polymer ?
#
loop_
_entity_poly.entity_id
_entity_poly.type
_entity_poly.pdbx_seq_one_letter_code
_entity_poly.pdbx_strand_id
1 'polypeptide(L)'
;MAKRKSEEEFLVEEKLKLPKLKSKNLMGHFKVLAEEQLMDYRILMEQAMQIGSLPPMPKEWSSSPGWTVYEKNIKGQHIQRQVPFPKENLLFFDVEVCMTDGKLPTMAVALSPNKWYSWCSNRLSNDQVDLPEFVTLDHLIPLEDENNLGNFKSLVIGHNMAFDRQFIREQYLEKESAMKFWCTMSMHIACSGMADHQRRLYEKSKLNSYDYMSNFYLEDEDGVPVFTKQFQAIVDEWKSKTCKNSLEAVFNHYCSSPTQIKLEKEWQGFFRKNSIEDIRDNIQQLFLYCAEDVRATFEVYQKLYPKFCKRFPHPLTFCGMMEMANVYLPINSNWRHFYDKCEKTFFFKYE
;
A
#
# COMPACT_ATOMS: atom_id res chain seq x y z
N MET A 1 -56.84 34.05 5.22
CA MET A 1 -55.50 34.58 4.89
C MET A 1 -54.54 34.21 6.01
N ALA A 2 -53.70 33.19 5.80
CA ALA A 2 -52.66 32.83 6.75
C ALA A 2 -51.60 33.94 6.77
N LYS A 3 -51.39 34.57 7.93
CA LYS A 3 -50.28 35.51 8.14
C LYS A 3 -48.98 34.73 7.95
N ARG A 4 -48.21 35.07 6.92
CA ARG A 4 -46.78 34.69 6.84
C ARG A 4 -46.11 35.24 8.10
N LYS A 5 -45.50 34.36 8.90
CA LYS A 5 -44.54 34.75 9.93
C LYS A 5 -43.45 35.60 9.26
N SER A 6 -43.09 36.73 9.86
CA SER A 6 -41.99 37.57 9.39
C SER A 6 -40.69 36.76 9.41
N GLU A 7 -39.82 36.99 8.42
CA GLU A 7 -38.52 36.30 8.27
C GLU A 7 -37.62 36.44 9.51
N GLU A 8 -37.91 37.39 10.41
CA GLU A 8 -37.17 37.65 11.66
C GLU A 8 -37.40 36.60 12.77
N GLU A 9 -38.42 35.75 12.68
CA GLU A 9 -38.67 34.71 13.71
C GLU A 9 -37.71 33.49 13.62
N PHE A 10 -36.82 33.42 12.63
CA PHE A 10 -36.06 32.20 12.31
C PHE A 10 -34.63 32.11 12.84
N LEU A 11 -34.09 33.12 13.53
CA LEU A 11 -32.68 33.10 13.96
C LEU A 11 -32.56 33.38 15.46
N VAL A 12 -32.85 32.35 16.27
CA VAL A 12 -32.25 32.26 17.60
C VAL A 12 -30.76 32.01 17.37
N GLU A 13 -29.94 33.03 17.62
CA GLU A 13 -28.49 32.96 17.50
C GLU A 13 -27.97 32.02 18.60
N GLU A 14 -27.90 30.72 18.31
CA GLU A 14 -27.29 29.75 19.22
C GLU A 14 -25.80 30.08 19.35
N LYS A 15 -25.36 30.41 20.56
CA LYS A 15 -23.94 30.63 20.86
C LYS A 15 -23.18 29.30 20.73
N LEU A 16 -22.65 29.05 19.55
CA LEU A 16 -21.79 27.91 19.26
C LEU A 16 -20.54 27.97 20.15
N LYS A 17 -20.38 26.97 21.01
CA LYS A 17 -19.16 26.77 21.79
C LYS A 17 -18.10 26.11 20.91
N LEU A 18 -17.27 26.93 20.27
CA LEU A 18 -16.14 26.44 19.46
C LEU A 18 -14.88 26.21 20.33
N PRO A 19 -14.03 25.23 19.99
CA PRO A 19 -12.75 25.05 20.65
C PRO A 19 -11.86 26.28 20.45
N LYS A 20 -10.96 26.52 21.41
CA LYS A 20 -9.99 27.61 21.30
C LYS A 20 -9.03 27.33 20.13
N LEU A 21 -8.86 28.30 19.25
CA LEU A 21 -7.86 28.21 18.19
C LEU A 21 -6.46 28.17 18.81
N LYS A 22 -5.64 27.24 18.30
CA LYS A 22 -4.20 27.11 18.64
C LYS A 22 -3.31 28.09 17.87
N SER A 23 -3.89 28.92 16.99
CA SER A 23 -3.17 29.89 16.16
C SER A 23 -4.06 31.10 15.83
N LYS A 24 -3.47 32.11 15.18
CA LYS A 24 -4.14 33.37 14.81
C LYS A 24 -5.21 33.21 13.72
N ASN A 25 -5.17 32.13 12.95
CA ASN A 25 -6.14 31.84 11.89
C ASN A 25 -6.40 30.33 11.76
N LEU A 26 -7.45 29.96 11.02
CA LEU A 26 -7.86 28.57 10.85
C LEU A 26 -6.78 27.70 10.20
N MET A 27 -6.08 28.21 9.17
CA MET A 27 -5.01 27.46 8.50
C MET A 27 -3.88 27.10 9.47
N GLY A 28 -3.43 28.06 10.27
CA GLY A 28 -2.41 27.85 11.30
C GLY A 28 -2.89 26.91 12.39
N HIS A 29 -4.17 26.97 12.76
CA HIS A 29 -4.75 26.04 13.74
C HIS A 29 -4.68 24.60 13.25
N PHE A 30 -5.14 24.32 12.02
CA PHE A 30 -5.08 22.98 11.45
C PHE A 30 -3.66 22.48 11.20
N LYS A 31 -2.73 23.38 10.85
CA LYS A 31 -1.31 23.03 10.75
C LYS A 31 -0.77 22.52 12.09
N VAL A 32 -1.03 23.24 13.18
CA VAL A 32 -0.59 22.83 14.54
C VAL A 32 -1.22 21.49 14.93
N LEU A 33 -2.53 21.31 14.70
CA LEU A 33 -3.21 20.05 15.01
C LEU A 33 -2.61 18.86 14.22
N ALA A 34 -2.35 19.05 12.93
CA ALA A 34 -1.77 18.00 12.10
C ALA A 34 -0.34 17.65 12.54
N GLU A 35 0.47 18.64 12.92
CA GLU A 35 1.82 18.41 13.46
C GLU A 35 1.78 17.63 14.78
N GLU A 36 0.93 18.03 15.72
CA GLU A 36 0.79 17.35 17.01
C GLU A 36 0.34 15.89 16.88
N GLN A 37 -0.61 15.62 15.97
CA GLN A 37 -1.13 14.26 15.75
C GLN A 37 -0.10 13.34 15.08
N LEU A 38 0.65 13.88 14.10
CA LEU A 38 1.54 13.09 13.27
C LEU A 38 2.99 13.03 13.72
N MET A 39 3.42 13.86 14.67
CA MET A 39 4.84 14.06 14.99
C MET A 39 5.62 12.75 15.11
N ASP A 40 5.11 11.79 15.89
CA ASP A 40 5.78 10.49 16.08
C ASP A 40 5.86 9.66 14.79
N TYR A 41 4.80 9.65 13.98
CA TYR A 41 4.82 8.95 12.69
C TYR A 41 5.72 9.65 11.68
N ARG A 42 5.82 10.98 11.75
CA ARG A 42 6.72 11.76 10.90
C ARG A 42 8.18 11.44 11.20
N ILE A 43 8.52 11.26 12.47
CA ILE A 43 9.84 10.76 12.88
C ILE A 43 10.10 9.38 12.25
N LEU A 44 9.14 8.45 12.30
CA LEU A 44 9.28 7.13 11.66
C LEU A 44 9.45 7.23 10.13
N MET A 45 8.69 8.12 9.47
CA MET A 45 8.82 8.36 8.03
C MET A 45 10.18 8.92 7.64
N GLU A 46 10.71 9.87 8.42
CA GLU A 46 12.04 10.45 8.22
C GLU A 46 13.13 9.42 8.51
N GLN A 47 13.00 8.63 9.57
CA GLN A 47 13.88 7.50 9.87
C GLN A 47 13.93 6.52 8.70
N ALA A 48 12.77 6.12 8.15
CA ALA A 48 12.67 5.24 6.99
C ALA A 48 13.43 5.77 5.77
N MET A 49 13.41 7.09 5.55
CA MET A 49 14.17 7.74 4.48
C MET A 49 15.68 7.72 4.75
N GLN A 50 16.08 7.87 6.02
CA GLN A 50 17.47 8.01 6.45
C GLN A 50 18.22 6.68 6.63
N ILE A 51 17.57 5.52 6.50
CA ILE A 51 18.23 4.20 6.59
C ILE A 51 19.36 4.12 5.56
N GLY A 52 20.61 4.07 6.03
CA GLY A 52 21.79 4.08 5.16
C GLY A 52 22.14 2.71 4.54
N SER A 53 21.92 1.63 5.27
CA SER A 53 22.15 0.26 4.79
C SER A 53 21.16 -0.70 5.40
N LEU A 54 20.66 -1.63 4.57
CA LEU A 54 19.78 -2.69 5.01
C LEU A 54 20.55 -3.86 5.63
N PRO A 55 19.93 -4.63 6.54
CA PRO A 55 20.46 -5.92 6.97
C PRO A 55 20.66 -6.86 5.76
N PRO A 56 21.70 -7.71 5.77
CA PRO A 56 21.90 -8.67 4.70
C PRO A 56 20.72 -9.62 4.60
N MET A 57 20.24 -9.85 3.38
CA MET A 57 19.15 -10.78 3.12
C MET A 57 19.52 -12.20 3.58
N PRO A 58 18.57 -12.94 4.19
CA PRO A 58 18.75 -14.34 4.53
C PRO A 58 19.10 -15.18 3.29
N LYS A 59 19.97 -16.17 3.45
CA LYS A 59 20.28 -17.15 2.39
C LYS A 59 19.27 -18.29 2.31
N GLU A 60 18.61 -18.55 3.42
CA GLU A 60 17.64 -19.62 3.60
C GLU A 60 16.51 -19.08 4.48
N TRP A 61 15.28 -19.30 4.02
CA TRP A 61 14.06 -18.87 4.67
C TRP A 61 13.39 -20.04 5.36
N SER A 62 12.93 -19.84 6.59
CA SER A 62 12.16 -20.80 7.35
C SER A 62 10.74 -20.95 6.80
N SER A 63 10.32 -22.20 6.63
CA SER A 63 8.96 -22.61 6.30
C SER A 63 8.10 -22.90 7.55
N SER A 64 8.60 -22.61 8.75
CA SER A 64 7.88 -22.85 10.00
C SER A 64 6.67 -21.92 10.12
N PRO A 65 5.51 -22.40 10.62
CA PRO A 65 4.32 -21.58 10.80
C PRO A 65 4.59 -20.36 11.68
N GLY A 66 3.98 -19.22 11.35
CA GLY A 66 4.15 -17.97 12.09
C GLY A 66 5.41 -17.20 11.70
N TRP A 67 5.82 -16.24 12.54
CA TRP A 67 6.92 -15.35 12.25
C TRP A 67 8.29 -15.93 12.62
N THR A 68 9.22 -15.88 11.68
CA THR A 68 10.66 -16.07 11.91
C THR A 68 11.40 -14.75 11.75
N VAL A 69 12.23 -14.40 12.73
CA VAL A 69 13.19 -13.28 12.62
C VAL A 69 14.56 -13.77 12.15
N TYR A 70 15.19 -13.00 11.29
CA TYR A 70 16.55 -13.22 10.79
C TYR A 70 17.44 -12.04 11.20
N GLU A 71 18.38 -12.30 12.09
CA GLU A 71 19.28 -11.28 12.64
C GLU A 71 20.71 -11.80 12.78
N LYS A 72 21.66 -10.88 12.95
CA LYS A 72 23.03 -11.25 13.36
C LYS A 72 23.15 -11.15 14.87
N ASN A 73 23.76 -12.14 15.49
CA ASN A 73 24.10 -12.07 16.91
C ASN A 73 25.30 -11.12 17.15
N ILE A 74 25.65 -10.95 18.42
CA ILE A 74 26.79 -10.12 18.86
C ILE A 74 28.11 -10.59 18.22
N LYS A 75 28.23 -11.87 17.85
CA LYS A 75 29.39 -12.46 17.17
C LYS A 75 29.30 -12.39 15.63
N GLY A 76 28.29 -11.72 15.09
CA GLY A 76 28.06 -11.58 13.65
C GLY A 76 27.48 -12.82 12.94
N GLN A 77 27.11 -13.86 13.69
CA GLN A 77 26.53 -15.09 13.13
C GLN A 77 25.03 -14.90 12.86
N HIS A 78 24.56 -15.46 11.76
CA HIS A 78 23.14 -15.47 11.41
C HIS A 78 22.36 -16.34 12.40
N ILE A 79 21.30 -15.78 12.97
CA ILE A 79 20.34 -16.46 13.84
C ILE A 79 18.96 -16.37 13.20
N GLN A 80 18.25 -17.48 13.28
CA GLN A 80 16.83 -17.58 12.96
C GLN A 80 16.08 -17.97 14.23
N ARG A 81 14.98 -17.28 14.53
CA ARG A 81 14.17 -17.59 15.72
C ARG A 81 12.71 -17.28 15.48
N GLN A 82 11.84 -18.13 16.00
CA GLN A 82 10.39 -17.89 16.00
C GLN A 82 10.04 -16.75 16.97
N VAL A 83 9.16 -15.86 16.52
CA VAL A 83 8.61 -14.74 17.29
C VAL A 83 7.10 -14.71 17.10
N PRO A 84 6.33 -14.18 18.06
CA PRO A 84 4.89 -14.02 17.89
C PRO A 84 4.53 -12.92 16.89
N PHE A 85 5.36 -11.87 16.80
CA PHE A 85 5.21 -10.72 15.89
C PHE A 85 6.56 -9.95 15.81
N PRO A 86 6.79 -9.12 14.77
CA PRO A 86 7.96 -8.24 14.69
C PRO A 86 7.96 -7.17 15.78
N LYS A 87 9.10 -6.91 16.44
CA LYS A 87 9.16 -5.97 17.59
C LYS A 87 9.44 -4.52 17.20
N GLU A 88 9.94 -4.29 15.99
CA GLU A 88 10.28 -2.97 15.50
C GLU A 88 9.01 -2.19 15.09
N ASN A 89 9.04 -0.89 15.34
CA ASN A 89 7.93 0.01 15.06
C ASN A 89 7.98 0.62 13.64
N LEU A 90 8.94 0.22 12.81
CA LEU A 90 9.05 0.62 11.42
C LEU A 90 9.33 -0.63 10.57
N LEU A 91 8.39 -0.94 9.68
CA LEU A 91 8.45 -2.12 8.82
C LEU A 91 8.16 -1.73 7.37
N PHE A 92 8.90 -2.32 6.45
CA PHE A 92 8.48 -2.49 5.05
C PHE A 92 7.87 -3.89 4.93
N PHE A 93 6.73 -4.02 4.26
CA PHE A 93 5.91 -5.23 4.35
C PHE A 93 5.18 -5.54 3.05
N ASP A 94 5.07 -6.84 2.75
CA ASP A 94 4.39 -7.39 1.57
C ASP A 94 3.82 -8.79 1.87
N VAL A 95 2.68 -9.12 1.28
CA VAL A 95 1.94 -10.39 1.51
C VAL A 95 1.59 -11.06 0.19
N GLU A 96 1.81 -12.38 0.13
CA GLU A 96 1.40 -13.21 -1.00
C GLU A 96 0.29 -14.19 -0.64
N VAL A 97 -0.58 -14.44 -1.62
CA VAL A 97 -1.80 -15.25 -1.49
C VAL A 97 -1.89 -16.26 -2.62
N CYS A 98 -1.94 -17.54 -2.27
CA CYS A 98 -2.25 -18.64 -3.17
C CYS A 98 -3.73 -18.59 -3.56
N MET A 99 -4.03 -18.04 -4.75
CA MET A 99 -5.41 -17.81 -5.18
C MET A 99 -6.18 -19.11 -5.50
N THR A 100 -5.46 -20.21 -5.73
CA THR A 100 -6.04 -21.55 -5.95
C THR A 100 -6.38 -22.25 -4.63
N ASP A 101 -5.77 -21.85 -3.51
CA ASP A 101 -5.99 -22.38 -2.15
C ASP A 101 -6.79 -21.37 -1.29
N GLY A 102 -7.57 -20.48 -1.91
CA GLY A 102 -8.48 -19.56 -1.23
C GLY A 102 -8.00 -18.12 -1.16
N LYS A 103 -8.45 -17.40 -0.12
CA LYS A 103 -8.23 -15.94 0.05
C LYS A 103 -7.49 -15.58 1.35
N LEU A 104 -6.92 -16.56 2.02
CA LEU A 104 -6.14 -16.36 3.24
C LEU A 104 -4.68 -16.03 2.90
N PRO A 105 -3.96 -15.28 3.76
CA PRO A 105 -2.55 -15.00 3.53
C PRO A 105 -1.75 -16.30 3.50
N THR A 106 -0.89 -16.47 2.50
CA THR A 106 -0.07 -17.69 2.35
C THR A 106 1.29 -17.51 2.99
N MET A 107 1.97 -16.40 2.67
CA MET A 107 3.23 -15.99 3.25
C MET A 107 3.39 -14.48 3.25
N ALA A 108 4.29 -13.95 4.07
CA ALA A 108 4.62 -12.54 4.08
C ALA A 108 6.09 -12.31 4.40
N VAL A 109 6.63 -11.17 3.97
CA VAL A 109 7.97 -10.72 4.33
C VAL A 109 7.89 -9.33 4.95
N ALA A 110 8.67 -9.12 6.01
CA ALA A 110 8.87 -7.79 6.57
C ALA A 110 10.35 -7.45 6.70
N LEU A 111 10.66 -6.18 6.54
CA LEU A 111 11.99 -5.61 6.69
C LEU A 111 11.94 -4.43 7.64
N SER A 112 12.68 -4.54 8.74
CA SER A 112 12.95 -3.43 9.65
C SER A 112 14.32 -2.82 9.33
N PRO A 113 14.72 -1.70 9.97
CA PRO A 113 16.06 -1.13 9.78
C PRO A 113 17.21 -2.12 10.06
N ASN A 114 16.98 -3.16 10.87
CA ASN A 114 18.04 -4.04 11.37
C ASN A 114 17.81 -5.53 11.12
N LYS A 115 16.60 -5.95 10.73
CA LYS A 115 16.20 -7.37 10.66
C LYS A 115 15.25 -7.66 9.51
N TRP A 116 15.38 -8.86 8.96
CA TRP A 116 14.38 -9.46 8.08
C TRP A 116 13.44 -10.35 8.88
N TYR A 117 12.24 -10.52 8.36
CA TYR A 117 11.21 -11.37 8.90
C TYR A 117 10.50 -12.12 7.78
N SER A 118 10.12 -13.36 8.03
CA SER A 118 9.19 -14.11 7.18
C SER A 118 8.05 -14.68 8.01
N TRP A 119 6.85 -14.69 7.46
CA TRP A 119 5.69 -15.33 8.05
C TRP A 119 5.19 -16.43 7.12
N CYS A 120 4.92 -17.61 7.67
CA CYS A 120 4.24 -18.69 6.96
C CYS A 120 2.86 -18.94 7.58
N SER A 121 1.85 -19.11 6.74
CA SER A 121 0.56 -19.64 7.21
C SER A 121 0.70 -21.09 7.66
N ASN A 122 -0.14 -21.49 8.62
CA ASN A 122 -0.19 -22.88 9.06
C ASN A 122 -0.52 -23.83 7.90
N ARG A 123 -1.40 -23.40 6.99
CA ARG A 123 -1.79 -24.10 5.76
C ARG A 123 -0.62 -24.29 4.80
N LEU A 124 0.28 -23.30 4.66
CA LEU A 124 1.49 -23.46 3.85
C LEU A 124 2.46 -24.47 4.45
N SER A 125 2.68 -24.42 5.77
CA SER A 125 3.64 -25.30 6.44
C SER A 125 3.16 -26.74 6.61
N ASN A 126 1.83 -26.95 6.69
CA ASN A 126 1.22 -28.24 7.02
C ASN A 126 0.14 -28.61 5.98
N ASP A 127 0.35 -29.72 5.28
CA ASP A 127 -0.55 -30.23 4.23
C ASP A 127 -1.86 -30.84 4.76
N GLN A 128 -1.88 -31.24 6.04
CA GLN A 128 -3.05 -31.82 6.73
C GLN A 128 -4.06 -30.77 7.26
N VAL A 129 -3.80 -29.48 7.06
CA VAL A 129 -4.69 -28.41 7.54
C VAL A 129 -5.65 -28.07 6.42
N ASP A 130 -6.94 -28.29 6.62
CA ASP A 130 -7.98 -27.88 5.67
C ASP A 130 -8.21 -26.37 5.69
N LEU A 131 -8.76 -25.85 4.58
CA LEU A 131 -9.21 -24.47 4.54
C LEU A 131 -10.41 -24.28 5.48
N PRO A 132 -10.39 -23.23 6.33
CA PRO A 132 -11.48 -23.00 7.25
C PRO A 132 -12.74 -22.57 6.48
N GLU A 133 -13.90 -23.02 6.96
CA GLU A 133 -15.19 -22.53 6.45
C GLU A 133 -15.36 -21.03 6.74
N PHE A 134 -14.87 -20.57 7.89
CA PHE A 134 -14.92 -19.18 8.31
C PHE A 134 -13.54 -18.66 8.74
N VAL A 135 -13.20 -17.47 8.25
CA VAL A 135 -11.96 -16.78 8.63
C VAL A 135 -12.08 -16.25 10.06
N THR A 136 -11.13 -16.64 10.91
CA THR A 136 -10.94 -16.10 12.27
C THR A 136 -9.63 -15.31 12.35
N LEU A 137 -9.43 -14.57 13.44
CA LEU A 137 -8.21 -13.78 13.69
C LEU A 137 -6.93 -14.64 13.70
N ASP A 138 -7.01 -15.91 14.08
CA ASP A 138 -5.86 -16.83 14.10
C ASP A 138 -5.30 -17.16 12.71
N HIS A 139 -6.08 -16.90 11.65
CA HIS A 139 -5.66 -17.07 10.27
C HIS A 139 -4.97 -15.83 9.69
N LEU A 140 -4.94 -14.72 10.44
CA LEU A 140 -4.37 -13.44 10.01
C LEU A 140 -2.97 -13.24 10.57
N ILE A 141 -2.24 -12.30 9.97
CA ILE A 141 -0.84 -12.01 10.28
C ILE A 141 -0.79 -11.07 11.49
N PRO A 142 -0.22 -11.48 12.63
CA PRO A 142 -0.06 -10.61 13.78
C PRO A 142 1.13 -9.66 13.59
N LEU A 143 0.93 -8.37 13.77
CA LEU A 143 2.04 -7.38 13.75
C LEU A 143 2.25 -6.66 15.08
N GLU A 144 1.35 -6.81 16.05
CA GLU A 144 1.52 -6.22 17.38
C GLU A 144 1.19 -7.20 18.51
N ASP A 145 1.50 -6.79 19.73
CA ASP A 145 1.03 -7.44 20.95
C ASP A 145 -0.38 -6.93 21.30
N GLU A 146 -1.36 -7.83 21.32
CA GLU A 146 -2.74 -7.51 21.68
C GLU A 146 -2.84 -6.86 23.08
N ASN A 147 -1.97 -7.26 24.02
CA ASN A 147 -1.98 -6.73 25.38
C ASN A 147 -1.52 -5.26 25.43
N ASN A 148 -0.80 -4.79 24.42
CA ASN A 148 -0.19 -3.47 24.35
C ASN A 148 -0.71 -2.62 23.18
N LEU A 149 -1.84 -3.00 22.58
CA LEU A 149 -2.47 -2.25 21.49
C LEU A 149 -2.68 -0.78 21.86
N GLY A 150 -2.31 0.10 20.94
CA GLY A 150 -2.45 1.56 21.10
C GLY A 150 -1.34 2.22 21.94
N ASN A 151 -0.51 1.45 22.64
CA ASN A 151 0.55 1.99 23.50
C ASN A 151 1.77 2.45 22.69
N PHE A 152 2.03 1.80 21.55
CA PHE A 152 3.22 2.03 20.74
C PHE A 152 2.82 2.43 19.31
N LYS A 153 3.29 3.61 18.88
CA LYS A 153 3.10 4.06 17.51
C LYS A 153 4.04 3.31 16.59
N SER A 154 3.47 2.66 15.58
CA SER A 154 4.19 1.89 14.57
C SER A 154 3.80 2.33 13.17
N LEU A 155 4.71 2.18 12.21
CA LEU A 155 4.52 2.54 10.81
C LEU A 155 4.87 1.34 9.92
N VAL A 156 3.90 0.91 9.13
CA VAL A 156 4.07 -0.13 8.11
C VAL A 156 4.02 0.51 6.73
N ILE A 157 5.07 0.31 5.94
CA ILE A 157 5.23 0.87 4.60
C ILE A 157 5.13 -0.26 3.59
N GLY A 158 4.22 -0.15 2.62
CA GLY A 158 4.03 -1.16 1.59
C GLY A 158 3.78 -0.54 0.21
N HIS A 159 3.79 -1.37 -0.81
CA HIS A 159 3.32 -1.00 -2.14
C HIS A 159 1.93 -1.58 -2.36
N ASN A 160 0.94 -0.74 -2.71
CA ASN A 160 -0.47 -1.17 -2.72
C ASN A 160 -0.99 -1.71 -1.36
N MET A 161 -0.47 -1.15 -0.27
CA MET A 161 -0.69 -1.50 1.14
C MET A 161 -2.15 -1.79 1.57
N ALA A 162 -3.17 -1.28 0.87
CA ALA A 162 -4.56 -1.63 1.19
C ALA A 162 -4.85 -3.13 0.99
N PHE A 163 -4.16 -3.78 0.03
CA PHE A 163 -4.27 -5.21 -0.21
C PHE A 163 -3.66 -6.01 0.96
N ASP A 164 -2.44 -5.69 1.38
CA ASP A 164 -1.77 -6.47 2.42
C ASP A 164 -2.36 -6.19 3.81
N ARG A 165 -2.81 -4.94 4.03
CA ARG A 165 -3.46 -4.52 5.28
C ARG A 165 -4.63 -5.41 5.68
N GLN A 166 -5.39 -5.92 4.70
CA GLN A 166 -6.55 -6.77 4.97
C GLN A 166 -6.16 -8.11 5.63
N PHE A 167 -4.89 -8.50 5.58
CA PHE A 167 -4.39 -9.73 6.19
C PHE A 167 -3.78 -9.51 7.57
N ILE A 168 -3.73 -8.26 8.05
CA ILE A 168 -3.17 -7.93 9.36
C ILE A 168 -4.25 -8.07 10.42
N ARG A 169 -3.98 -8.90 11.43
CA ARG A 169 -4.92 -9.27 12.49
C ARG A 169 -5.47 -8.04 13.22
N GLU A 170 -4.61 -7.10 13.58
CA GLU A 170 -4.94 -5.93 14.39
C GLU A 170 -5.96 -4.99 13.72
N GLN A 171 -6.17 -5.11 12.40
CA GLN A 171 -7.12 -4.29 11.66
C GLN A 171 -8.58 -4.68 11.87
N TYR A 172 -8.81 -5.83 12.53
CA TYR A 172 -10.15 -6.36 12.81
C TYR A 172 -10.50 -6.33 14.30
N LEU A 173 -9.57 -5.89 15.16
CA LEU A 173 -9.81 -5.78 16.58
C LEU A 173 -10.70 -4.58 16.89
N GLU A 174 -11.54 -4.71 17.92
CA GLU A 174 -12.41 -3.62 18.39
C GLU A 174 -11.60 -2.47 19.01
N LYS A 175 -10.50 -2.81 19.70
CA LYS A 175 -9.58 -1.84 20.27
C LYS A 175 -8.66 -1.31 19.17
N GLU A 176 -8.66 0.01 18.99
CA GLU A 176 -7.83 0.67 17.98
C GLU A 176 -6.33 0.44 18.23
N SER A 177 -5.62 0.06 17.17
CA SER A 177 -4.16 -0.01 17.13
C SER A 177 -3.56 1.38 16.84
N ALA A 178 -2.39 1.66 17.41
CA ALA A 178 -1.61 2.85 17.05
C ALA A 178 -0.73 2.62 15.81
N MET A 179 -0.82 1.46 15.17
CA MET A 179 -0.23 1.19 13.87
C MET A 179 -0.87 2.05 12.79
N LYS A 180 -0.04 2.61 11.92
CA LYS A 180 -0.50 3.32 10.74
C LYS A 180 0.23 2.79 9.50
N PHE A 181 -0.44 2.89 8.36
CA PHE A 181 0.06 2.44 7.08
C PHE A 181 0.51 3.60 6.19
N TRP A 182 1.53 3.37 5.37
CA TRP A 182 1.95 4.27 4.31
C TRP A 182 2.15 3.52 3.00
N CYS A 183 1.59 4.05 1.92
CA CYS A 183 1.58 3.37 0.63
C CYS A 183 2.45 4.09 -0.40
N THR A 184 3.49 3.42 -0.89
CA THR A 184 4.38 3.98 -1.93
C THR A 184 3.66 4.15 -3.27
N MET A 185 2.69 3.29 -3.59
CA MET A 185 1.84 3.45 -4.78
C MET A 185 1.00 4.74 -4.70
N SER A 186 0.33 4.99 -3.57
CA SER A 186 -0.46 6.23 -3.38
C SER A 186 0.43 7.47 -3.42
N MET A 187 1.61 7.40 -2.82
CA MET A 187 2.62 8.46 -2.87
C MET A 187 3.07 8.74 -4.32
N HIS A 188 3.23 7.70 -5.14
CA HIS A 188 3.57 7.83 -6.56
C HIS A 188 2.42 8.47 -7.33
N ILE A 189 1.19 7.99 -7.15
CA ILE A 189 0.01 8.52 -7.83
C ILE A 189 -0.16 10.03 -7.54
N ALA A 190 0.06 10.45 -6.28
CA ALA A 190 -0.01 11.87 -5.91
C ALA A 190 1.06 12.73 -6.60
N CYS A 191 2.27 12.19 -6.82
CA CYS A 191 3.38 12.93 -7.42
C CYS A 191 3.41 12.89 -8.96
N SER A 192 3.15 11.71 -9.54
CA SER A 192 3.43 11.35 -10.92
C SER A 192 2.37 10.39 -11.49
N GLY A 193 1.15 10.39 -10.94
CA GLY A 193 0.06 9.56 -11.44
C GLY A 193 -0.51 10.07 -12.77
N MET A 194 -1.24 9.20 -13.46
CA MET A 194 -1.94 9.51 -14.71
C MET A 194 -3.45 9.45 -14.53
N ALA A 195 -4.17 10.36 -15.18
CA ALA A 195 -5.60 10.22 -15.41
C ALA A 195 -5.90 9.12 -16.45
N ASP A 196 -7.16 8.67 -16.55
CA ASP A 196 -7.54 7.54 -17.41
C ASP A 196 -7.22 7.78 -18.90
N HIS A 197 -7.47 9.00 -19.40
CA HIS A 197 -7.15 9.36 -20.78
C HIS A 197 -5.64 9.39 -21.04
N GLN A 198 -4.87 9.84 -20.04
CA GLN A 198 -3.41 9.81 -20.07
C GLN A 198 -2.88 8.37 -20.06
N ARG A 199 -3.44 7.47 -19.25
CA ARG A 199 -3.04 6.05 -19.26
C ARG A 199 -3.23 5.40 -20.64
N ARG A 200 -4.35 5.67 -21.31
CA ARG A 200 -4.58 5.21 -22.70
C ARG A 200 -3.56 5.78 -23.68
N LEU A 201 -3.16 7.04 -23.51
CA LEU A 201 -2.12 7.67 -24.32
C LEU A 201 -0.73 7.07 -24.02
N TYR A 202 -0.45 6.76 -22.76
CA TYR A 202 0.82 6.17 -22.31
C TYR A 202 1.08 4.82 -22.97
N GLU A 203 0.05 3.98 -23.06
CA GLU A 203 0.12 2.61 -23.60
C GLU A 203 0.32 2.56 -25.12
N LYS A 204 -0.02 3.64 -25.83
CA LYS A 204 0.20 3.72 -27.26
C LYS A 204 1.67 4.05 -27.56
N SER A 205 2.31 3.19 -28.34
CA SER A 205 3.73 3.31 -28.73
C SER A 205 3.99 4.41 -29.77
N LYS A 206 2.98 4.77 -30.59
CA LYS A 206 3.04 5.85 -31.57
C LYS A 206 1.71 6.62 -31.62
N LEU A 207 1.80 7.94 -31.78
CA LEU A 207 0.64 8.84 -31.90
C LEU A 207 -0.16 8.69 -33.21
N ASN A 208 0.31 7.86 -34.15
CA ASN A 208 -0.33 7.60 -35.45
C ASN A 208 -1.76 7.03 -35.39
N SER A 209 -2.32 6.79 -34.20
CA SER A 209 -3.67 6.26 -33.99
C SER A 209 -4.68 7.28 -33.45
N TYR A 210 -4.33 8.57 -33.43
CA TYR A 210 -5.30 9.65 -33.19
C TYR A 210 -5.79 10.21 -34.53
N ASP A 211 -6.94 9.72 -34.96
CA ASP A 211 -7.76 10.24 -36.06
C ASP A 211 -8.18 11.72 -35.87
N TYR A 212 -7.88 12.30 -34.70
CA TYR A 212 -8.23 13.68 -34.33
C TYR A 212 -7.20 14.73 -34.80
N MET A 213 -6.00 14.33 -35.24
CA MET A 213 -4.89 15.23 -35.60
C MET A 213 -4.48 15.17 -37.08
N SER A 214 -5.15 14.34 -37.89
CA SER A 214 -4.94 14.20 -39.34
C SER A 214 -5.28 15.46 -40.15
N ASN A 215 -5.84 16.51 -39.53
CA ASN A 215 -6.29 17.74 -40.20
C ASN A 215 -5.32 18.93 -40.12
N PHE A 216 -4.05 18.76 -39.74
CA PHE A 216 -3.08 19.87 -39.68
C PHE A 216 -2.06 19.81 -40.84
N TYR A 217 -2.16 20.80 -41.74
CA TYR A 217 -1.66 20.83 -43.13
C TYR A 217 -0.18 21.21 -43.36
N LEU A 218 0.76 20.83 -42.49
CA LEU A 218 2.19 21.09 -42.76
C LEU A 218 3.00 19.81 -42.55
N GLU A 219 3.51 19.22 -43.64
CA GLU A 219 4.37 18.04 -43.67
C GLU A 219 5.85 18.47 -43.73
N ASP A 220 6.75 17.69 -43.11
CA ASP A 220 8.20 17.83 -43.26
C ASP A 220 8.74 17.07 -44.49
N GLU A 221 10.06 17.07 -44.69
CA GLU A 221 10.72 16.40 -45.82
C GLU A 221 10.46 14.89 -45.89
N ASP A 222 10.04 14.28 -44.77
CA ASP A 222 9.73 12.85 -44.64
C ASP A 222 8.21 12.57 -44.76
N GLY A 223 7.39 13.57 -45.06
CA GLY A 223 5.93 13.43 -45.21
C GLY A 223 5.18 13.28 -43.89
N VAL A 224 5.79 13.65 -42.75
CA VAL A 224 5.15 13.61 -41.44
C VAL A 224 4.63 15.01 -41.08
N PRO A 225 3.38 15.18 -40.64
CA PRO A 225 2.91 16.48 -40.21
C PRO A 225 3.79 17.05 -39.07
N VAL A 226 4.37 18.24 -39.24
CA VAL A 226 5.29 18.92 -38.31
C VAL A 226 4.70 19.03 -36.90
N PHE A 227 3.39 19.29 -36.82
CA PHE A 227 2.65 19.33 -35.56
C PHE A 227 2.68 17.98 -34.82
N THR A 228 2.69 16.87 -35.53
CA THR A 228 2.78 15.52 -34.97
C THR A 228 4.14 15.28 -34.31
N LYS A 229 5.25 15.78 -34.87
CA LYS A 229 6.59 15.61 -34.29
C LYS A 229 6.77 16.45 -33.02
N GLN A 230 6.31 17.71 -33.03
CA GLN A 230 6.33 18.56 -31.84
C GLN A 230 5.44 18.00 -30.73
N PHE A 231 4.24 17.54 -31.09
CA PHE A 231 3.34 16.89 -30.14
C PHE A 231 3.90 15.57 -29.61
N GLN A 232 4.56 14.76 -30.45
CA GLN A 232 5.26 13.55 -30.02
C GLN A 232 6.37 13.86 -29.03
N ALA A 233 7.16 14.91 -29.25
CA ALA A 233 8.19 15.36 -28.29
C ALA A 233 7.57 15.76 -26.93
N ILE A 234 6.43 16.47 -26.93
CA ILE A 234 5.69 16.80 -25.70
C ILE A 234 5.19 15.53 -25.00
N VAL A 235 4.67 14.57 -25.76
CA VAL A 235 4.19 13.29 -25.21
C VAL A 235 5.34 12.47 -24.64
N ASP A 236 6.50 12.44 -25.29
CA ASP A 236 7.68 11.71 -24.82
C ASP A 236 8.28 12.38 -23.57
N GLU A 237 8.34 13.71 -23.54
CA GLU A 237 8.74 14.46 -22.34
C GLU A 237 7.78 14.19 -21.17
N TRP A 238 6.47 14.22 -21.43
CA TRP A 238 5.47 13.88 -20.42
C TRP A 238 5.60 12.43 -19.94
N LYS A 239 5.73 11.46 -20.86
CA LYS A 239 5.94 10.03 -20.56
C LYS A 239 7.18 9.82 -19.69
N SER A 240 8.24 10.62 -19.87
CA SER A 240 9.45 10.54 -19.04
C SER A 240 9.22 10.94 -17.58
N LYS A 241 8.14 11.67 -17.26
CA LYS A 241 7.81 12.19 -15.92
C LYS A 241 6.77 11.36 -15.17
N THR A 242 6.28 10.28 -15.77
CA THR A 242 5.21 9.43 -15.24
C THR A 242 5.49 7.96 -15.52
N CYS A 243 4.81 7.05 -14.83
CA CYS A 243 4.86 5.62 -15.13
C CYS A 243 3.57 4.92 -14.70
N LYS A 244 3.48 3.60 -14.96
CA LYS A 244 2.38 2.78 -14.45
C LYS A 244 2.53 2.58 -12.93
N ASN A 245 1.45 2.17 -12.28
CA ASN A 245 1.38 2.10 -10.83
C ASN A 245 2.01 0.81 -10.23
N SER A 246 2.45 -0.15 -11.03
CA SER A 246 3.04 -1.39 -10.49
C SER A 246 4.38 -1.10 -9.81
N LEU A 247 4.74 -1.88 -8.80
CA LEU A 247 6.01 -1.74 -8.09
C LEU A 247 7.20 -1.73 -9.05
N GLU A 248 7.23 -2.66 -10.01
CA GLU A 248 8.24 -2.69 -11.07
C GLU A 248 8.33 -1.39 -11.88
N ALA A 249 7.20 -0.83 -12.32
CA ALA A 249 7.21 0.40 -13.12
C ALA A 249 7.68 1.59 -12.28
N VAL A 250 7.21 1.69 -11.04
CA VAL A 250 7.57 2.75 -10.08
C VAL A 250 9.05 2.65 -9.69
N PHE A 251 9.54 1.44 -9.42
CA PHE A 251 10.95 1.16 -9.12
C PHE A 251 11.84 1.56 -10.30
N ASN A 252 11.53 1.11 -11.51
CA ASN A 252 12.29 1.47 -12.71
C ASN A 252 12.32 2.99 -12.95
N HIS A 253 11.19 3.66 -12.66
CA HIS A 253 11.06 5.10 -12.85
C HIS A 253 11.86 5.93 -11.84
N TYR A 254 11.95 5.52 -10.57
CA TYR A 254 12.62 6.32 -9.52
C TYR A 254 14.02 5.84 -9.12
N CYS A 255 14.29 4.55 -9.21
CA CYS A 255 15.50 3.93 -8.67
C CYS A 255 16.59 3.69 -9.74
N SER A 256 16.25 3.81 -11.03
CA SER A 256 17.13 3.83 -12.22
C SER A 256 18.57 3.33 -11.99
N SER A 257 18.71 2.05 -11.66
CA SER A 257 19.98 1.33 -11.71
C SER A 257 19.81 0.14 -12.67
N PRO A 258 20.64 0.00 -13.72
CA PRO A 258 20.54 -1.08 -14.71
C PRO A 258 20.82 -2.49 -14.15
N THR A 259 21.17 -2.62 -12.88
CA THR A 259 21.57 -3.88 -12.27
C THR A 259 21.17 -3.89 -10.80
N GLN A 260 20.16 -4.68 -10.43
CA GLN A 260 20.25 -5.68 -9.35
C GLN A 260 18.91 -6.31 -8.97
N ILE A 261 17.77 -5.62 -9.18
CA ILE A 261 16.46 -6.18 -8.84
C ILE A 261 15.69 -6.46 -10.14
N LYS A 262 15.62 -7.72 -10.52
CA LYS A 262 14.71 -8.16 -11.57
C LYS A 262 13.41 -8.55 -10.87
N LEU A 263 12.43 -7.64 -10.86
CA LEU A 263 11.11 -7.92 -10.32
C LEU A 263 10.39 -8.85 -11.30
N GLU A 264 10.49 -10.15 -11.02
CA GLU A 264 10.02 -11.20 -11.90
C GLU A 264 8.51 -11.40 -11.74
N LYS A 265 7.74 -10.82 -12.68
CA LYS A 265 6.27 -11.00 -12.77
C LYS A 265 5.83 -12.46 -12.82
N GLU A 266 6.73 -13.37 -13.18
CA GLU A 266 6.45 -14.81 -13.25
C GLU A 266 6.05 -15.37 -11.89
N TRP A 267 6.69 -14.93 -10.80
CA TRP A 267 6.38 -15.41 -9.44
C TRP A 267 5.06 -14.87 -8.90
N GLN A 268 4.70 -13.63 -9.20
CA GLN A 268 3.33 -13.15 -8.93
C GLN A 268 2.29 -14.01 -9.67
N GLY A 269 2.58 -14.38 -10.91
CA GLY A 269 1.73 -15.29 -11.67
C GLY A 269 1.66 -16.70 -11.06
N PHE A 270 2.71 -17.13 -10.37
CA PHE A 270 2.82 -18.43 -9.73
C PHE A 270 1.77 -18.60 -8.62
N PHE A 271 1.65 -17.63 -7.71
CA PHE A 271 0.63 -17.61 -6.65
C PHE A 271 -0.80 -17.61 -7.18
N ARG A 272 -1.02 -17.15 -8.42
CA ARG A 272 -2.35 -17.10 -9.03
C ARG A 272 -2.77 -18.39 -9.74
N LYS A 273 -1.81 -19.19 -10.20
CA LYS A 273 -2.05 -20.28 -11.15
C LYS A 273 -1.73 -21.66 -10.60
N ASN A 274 -0.80 -21.76 -9.65
CA ASN A 274 -0.30 -23.04 -9.17
C ASN A 274 -0.94 -23.41 -7.83
N SER A 275 -0.82 -24.69 -7.46
CA SER A 275 -1.34 -25.23 -6.21
C SER A 275 -0.50 -24.79 -5.00
N ILE A 276 -1.01 -25.01 -3.79
CA ILE A 276 -0.23 -24.75 -2.59
C ILE A 276 0.94 -25.74 -2.44
N GLU A 277 0.82 -26.95 -2.99
CA GLU A 277 1.89 -27.93 -3.08
C GLU A 277 3.06 -27.39 -3.92
N ASP A 278 2.77 -26.83 -5.09
CA ASP A 278 3.78 -26.20 -5.94
C ASP A 278 4.47 -25.02 -5.24
N ILE A 279 3.73 -24.27 -4.42
CA ILE A 279 4.28 -23.18 -3.60
C ILE A 279 5.23 -23.72 -2.53
N ARG A 280 4.87 -24.81 -1.85
CA ARG A 280 5.77 -25.47 -0.87
C ARG A 280 7.06 -25.93 -1.53
N ASP A 281 6.98 -26.50 -2.72
CA ASP A 281 8.14 -26.99 -3.47
C ASP A 281 9.08 -25.86 -3.93
N ASN A 282 8.57 -24.64 -4.10
CA ASN A 282 9.32 -23.46 -4.55
C ASN A 282 9.50 -22.39 -3.46
N ILE A 283 9.32 -22.75 -2.18
CA ILE A 283 9.20 -21.80 -1.07
C ILE A 283 10.40 -20.85 -0.92
N GLN A 284 11.62 -21.30 -1.21
CA GLN A 284 12.83 -20.48 -1.09
C GLN A 284 12.85 -19.36 -2.14
N GLN A 285 12.54 -19.70 -3.40
CA GLN A 285 12.46 -18.76 -4.51
C GLN A 285 11.32 -17.77 -4.32
N LEU A 286 10.18 -18.23 -3.81
CA LEU A 286 9.02 -17.38 -3.53
C LEU A 286 9.30 -16.39 -2.38
N PHE A 287 9.98 -16.82 -1.31
CA PHE A 287 10.42 -15.88 -0.26
C PHE A 287 11.46 -14.89 -0.75
N LEU A 288 12.40 -15.31 -1.60
CA LEU A 288 13.34 -14.40 -2.24
C LEU A 288 12.60 -13.35 -3.08
N TYR A 289 11.62 -13.76 -3.88
CA TYR A 289 10.77 -12.86 -4.65
C TYR A 289 10.06 -11.84 -3.74
N CYS A 290 9.39 -12.29 -2.68
CA CYS A 290 8.71 -11.39 -1.72
C CYS A 290 9.70 -10.41 -1.06
N ALA A 291 10.88 -10.90 -0.69
CA ALA A 291 11.92 -10.08 -0.09
C ALA A 291 12.48 -9.02 -1.05
N GLU A 292 12.57 -9.34 -2.34
CA GLU A 292 12.96 -8.39 -3.38
C GLU A 292 11.88 -7.32 -3.62
N ASP A 293 10.59 -7.67 -3.54
CA ASP A 293 9.48 -6.69 -3.58
C ASP A 293 9.51 -5.75 -2.37
N VAL A 294 9.77 -6.27 -1.16
CA VAL A 294 9.95 -5.46 0.05
C VAL A 294 11.17 -4.53 -0.09
N ARG A 295 12.30 -5.03 -0.62
CA ARG A 295 13.50 -4.22 -0.88
C ARG A 295 13.25 -3.14 -1.92
N ALA A 296 12.58 -3.46 -3.02
CA ALA A 296 12.20 -2.50 -4.04
C ALA A 296 11.26 -1.42 -3.49
N THR A 297 10.32 -1.81 -2.62
CA THR A 297 9.43 -0.88 -1.91
C THR A 297 10.21 0.10 -1.03
N PHE A 298 11.21 -0.39 -0.30
CA PHE A 298 12.13 0.43 0.48
C PHE A 298 12.87 1.45 -0.40
N GLU A 299 13.50 1.00 -1.49
CA GLU A 299 14.28 1.87 -2.38
C GLU A 299 13.39 2.94 -3.04
N VAL A 300 12.19 2.54 -3.50
CA VAL A 300 11.17 3.47 -4.01
C VAL A 300 10.82 4.51 -2.95
N TYR A 301 10.54 4.08 -1.72
CA TYR A 301 10.20 4.99 -0.64
C TYR A 301 11.32 6.02 -0.41
N GLN A 302 12.58 5.59 -0.32
CA GLN A 302 13.71 6.49 -0.11
C GLN A 302 13.86 7.55 -1.21
N LYS A 303 13.64 7.19 -2.47
CA LYS A 303 13.73 8.13 -3.60
C LYS A 303 12.52 9.05 -3.71
N LEU A 304 11.34 8.54 -3.37
CA LEU A 304 10.07 9.23 -3.60
C LEU A 304 9.64 10.10 -2.42
N TYR A 305 9.91 9.70 -1.17
CA TYR A 305 9.52 10.46 0.02
C TYR A 305 10.04 11.92 0.02
N PRO A 306 11.31 12.22 -0.31
CA PRO A 306 11.77 13.61 -0.38
C PRO A 306 11.05 14.43 -1.46
N LYS A 307 10.75 13.81 -2.61
CA LYS A 307 10.00 14.45 -3.70
C LYS A 307 8.56 14.76 -3.26
N PHE A 308 7.94 13.82 -2.56
CA PHE A 308 6.60 13.97 -1.99
C PHE A 308 6.56 15.11 -0.98
N CYS A 309 7.50 15.16 -0.02
CA CYS A 309 7.62 16.26 0.95
C CYS A 309 7.81 17.63 0.29
N LYS A 310 8.60 17.72 -0.78
CA LYS A 310 8.79 18.95 -1.54
C LYS A 310 7.52 19.39 -2.27
N ARG A 311 6.75 18.43 -2.82
CA ARG A 311 5.52 18.68 -3.57
C ARG A 311 4.35 19.04 -2.64
N PHE A 312 4.26 18.39 -1.48
CA PHE A 312 3.18 18.51 -0.51
C PHE A 312 3.74 18.83 0.88
N PRO A 313 4.21 20.06 1.13
CA PRO A 313 4.87 20.41 2.38
C PRO A 313 3.91 20.54 3.58
N HIS A 314 2.59 20.54 3.35
CA HIS A 314 1.61 20.76 4.40
C HIS A 314 1.34 19.47 5.19
N PRO A 315 1.46 19.46 6.54
CA PRO A 315 1.31 18.27 7.36
C PRO A 315 -0.08 17.60 7.26
N LEU A 316 -1.14 18.40 7.02
CA LEU A 316 -2.48 17.84 6.77
C LEU A 316 -2.53 16.84 5.60
N THR A 317 -1.69 16.97 4.56
CA THR A 317 -1.68 16.00 3.47
C THR A 317 -1.27 14.62 3.98
N PHE A 318 -0.24 14.56 4.83
CA PHE A 318 0.20 13.33 5.47
C PHE A 318 -0.88 12.77 6.40
N CYS A 319 -1.57 13.65 7.13
CA CYS A 319 -2.59 13.24 8.09
C CYS A 319 -3.77 12.61 7.36
N GLY A 320 -4.27 13.29 6.33
CA GLY A 320 -5.33 12.77 5.47
C GLY A 320 -4.95 11.44 4.83
N MET A 321 -3.75 11.32 4.24
CA MET A 321 -3.31 10.06 3.63
C MET A 321 -3.20 8.92 4.64
N MET A 322 -2.66 9.20 5.82
CA MET A 322 -2.51 8.21 6.88
C MET A 322 -3.87 7.77 7.42
N GLU A 323 -4.77 8.69 7.76
CA GLU A 323 -6.09 8.32 8.29
C GLU A 323 -6.96 7.62 7.24
N MET A 324 -6.91 8.03 5.97
CA MET A 324 -7.61 7.32 4.90
C MET A 324 -7.10 5.88 4.68
N ALA A 325 -5.84 5.60 5.02
CA ALA A 325 -5.29 4.24 4.94
C ALA A 325 -5.75 3.34 6.10
N ASN A 326 -6.31 3.90 7.17
CA ASN A 326 -6.69 3.20 8.40
C ASN A 326 -8.21 3.11 8.62
N VAL A 327 -9.00 3.23 7.55
CA VAL A 327 -10.47 3.14 7.65
C VAL A 327 -10.92 1.77 8.18
N TYR A 328 -11.93 1.80 9.05
CA TYR A 328 -12.56 0.63 9.65
C TYR A 328 -14.02 0.58 9.26
N LEU A 329 -14.50 -0.55 8.74
CA LEU A 329 -15.90 -0.75 8.38
C LEU A 329 -16.52 -1.77 9.36
N PRO A 330 -17.30 -1.31 10.35
CA PRO A 330 -17.96 -2.23 11.27
C PRO A 330 -19.06 -2.99 10.53
N ILE A 331 -18.92 -4.31 10.45
CA ILE A 331 -19.96 -5.21 9.97
C ILE A 331 -20.45 -6.07 11.13
N ASN A 332 -21.72 -6.49 11.05
CA ASN A 332 -22.30 -7.44 12.00
C ASN A 332 -22.93 -8.61 11.22
N SER A 333 -23.57 -9.54 11.95
CA SER A 333 -24.23 -10.70 11.36
C SER A 333 -25.28 -10.37 10.29
N ASN A 334 -25.85 -9.16 10.29
CA ASN A 334 -26.78 -8.73 9.25
C ASN A 334 -26.13 -8.59 7.89
N TRP A 335 -24.80 -8.36 7.81
CA TRP A 335 -24.09 -8.32 6.54
C TRP A 335 -24.20 -9.65 5.79
N ARG A 336 -24.08 -10.78 6.51
CA ARG A 336 -24.23 -12.11 5.90
C ARG A 336 -25.67 -12.34 5.42
N HIS A 337 -26.65 -11.96 6.24
CA HIS A 337 -28.05 -12.04 5.84
C HIS A 337 -28.37 -11.20 4.59
N PHE A 338 -27.82 -9.98 4.52
CA PHE A 338 -27.93 -9.11 3.36
C PHE A 338 -27.30 -9.75 2.12
N TYR A 339 -26.07 -10.24 2.23
CA TYR A 339 -25.37 -10.93 1.16
C TYR A 339 -26.16 -12.13 0.62
N ASP A 340 -26.57 -13.05 1.49
CA ASP A 340 -27.31 -14.26 1.09
C ASP A 340 -28.66 -13.93 0.45
N LYS A 341 -29.33 -12.85 0.90
CA LYS A 341 -30.58 -12.37 0.29
C LYS A 341 -30.36 -11.80 -1.11
N CYS A 342 -29.27 -11.05 -1.31
CA CYS A 342 -28.88 -10.53 -2.61
C CYS A 342 -28.58 -11.67 -3.60
N GLU A 343 -27.78 -12.66 -3.18
CA GLU A 343 -27.46 -13.84 -4.00
C GLU A 343 -28.73 -14.60 -4.39
N LYS A 344 -29.60 -14.92 -3.42
CA LYS A 344 -30.90 -15.58 -3.69
C LYS A 344 -31.76 -14.80 -4.68
N THR A 345 -31.85 -13.48 -4.53
CA THR A 345 -32.67 -12.64 -5.42
C THR A 345 -32.10 -12.58 -6.83
N PHE A 346 -30.77 -12.57 -6.96
CA PHE A 346 -30.10 -12.62 -8.25
C PHE A 346 -30.42 -13.95 -8.95
N PHE A 347 -30.12 -15.09 -8.32
CA PHE A 347 -30.34 -16.40 -8.94
C PHE A 347 -31.81 -16.73 -9.19
N PHE A 348 -32.73 -16.31 -8.32
CA PHE A 348 -34.17 -16.48 -8.53
C PHE A 348 -34.71 -15.72 -9.76
N LYS A 349 -34.00 -14.70 -10.27
CA LYS A 349 -34.38 -14.00 -11.50
C LYS A 349 -33.87 -14.65 -12.79
N TYR A 350 -33.00 -15.66 -12.68
CA TYR A 350 -32.40 -16.37 -13.82
C TYR A 350 -32.78 -17.85 -13.88
N GLU A 351 -33.67 -18.30 -12.99
CA GLU A 351 -34.51 -19.50 -13.13
C GLU A 351 -35.90 -19.08 -13.60
#